data_AF-A0A081PZC4-F1
#
_entry.id   AF-A0A081PZC4-F1
#
_cell.length_a   1.000
_cell.length_b   1.000
_cell.length_c   1.000
_cell.angle_alpha   90.00
_cell.angle_beta   90.00
_cell.angle_gamma   90.00
#
_symmetry.space_group_name_H-M   'P 1'
#
loop_
_entity.id
_entity.type
_entity.pdbx_description
1 polymer ?
#
loop_
_entity_poly.entity_id
_entity_poly.type
_entity_poly.pdbx_seq_one_letter_code
_entity_poly.pdbx_strand_id
1 'polypeptide(L)'
;TIVAINQRRWEIEESFRIMKQELRARPVYLSRSDRIQAHFTICFLALMIYRLLEKQIGETVTCSELIQTLRNYKFKHLYGVGYLPTYTRTTITDQLHQAFGFQTDFEIISEKNMKKFLKNQISIKSTHFFKREKELRKAVIAAFRGSLFSKNC
;
A
#
# COMPACT_ATOMS: atom_id res chain seq x y z
N THR A 1 15.07 15.23 21.48
CA THR A 1 16.28 14.38 21.39
C THR A 1 16.69 14.26 19.93
N ILE A 2 17.96 14.53 19.64
CA ILE A 2 18.58 14.46 18.30
C ILE A 2 18.32 13.11 17.61
N VAL A 3 18.21 12.04 18.39
CA VAL A 3 17.89 10.67 17.95
C VAL A 3 16.56 10.57 17.18
N ALA A 4 15.49 11.21 17.65
CA ALA A 4 14.17 11.15 16.99
C ALA A 4 14.15 11.91 15.65
N ILE A 5 14.97 12.96 15.51
CA ILE A 5 15.11 13.71 14.25
C ILE A 5 15.91 12.88 13.24
N ASN A 6 16.93 12.17 13.69
CA ASN A 6 17.74 11.29 12.83
C ASN A 6 16.97 10.07 12.33
N GLN A 7 16.08 9.49 13.14
CA GLN A 7 15.20 8.39 12.70
C GLN A 7 14.26 8.81 11.56
N ARG A 8 13.62 9.98 11.68
CA ARG A 8 12.75 10.52 10.62
C ARG A 8 13.50 10.77 9.31
N ARG A 9 14.78 11.19 9.39
CA ARG A 9 15.63 11.36 8.20
C ARG A 9 15.91 10.02 7.53
N TRP A 10 16.16 8.98 8.32
CA TRP A 10 16.43 7.64 7.80
C TRP A 10 15.21 7.06 7.06
N GLU A 11 14.00 7.23 7.58
CA GLU A 11 12.76 6.79 6.90
C GLU A 11 12.57 7.44 5.52
N ILE A 12 12.94 8.73 5.43
CA ILE A 12 12.91 9.50 4.19
C ILE A 12 13.97 8.99 3.21
N GLU A 13 15.21 8.80 3.67
CA GLU A 13 16.30 8.25 2.85
C GLU A 13 15.98 6.86 2.31
N GLU A 14 15.40 5.99 3.13
CA GLU A 14 15.02 4.64 2.73
C GLU A 14 13.92 4.67 1.67
N SER A 15 12.92 5.53 1.86
CA SER A 15 11.88 5.77 0.85
C SER A 15 12.46 6.26 -0.48
N PHE A 16 13.44 7.16 -0.45
CA PHE A 16 14.15 7.62 -1.64
C PHE A 16 15.04 6.53 -2.27
N ARG A 17 15.61 5.63 -1.47
CA ARG A 17 16.41 4.49 -1.94
C ARG A 17 15.55 3.50 -2.71
N ILE A 18 14.42 3.08 -2.13
CA ILE A 18 13.40 2.23 -2.78
C ILE A 18 12.94 2.85 -4.10
N MET A 19 12.59 4.13 -4.08
CA MET A 19 12.09 4.82 -5.27
C MET A 19 13.14 4.88 -6.40
N LYS A 20 14.42 5.01 -6.07
CA LYS A 20 15.51 5.03 -7.06
C LYS A 20 15.85 3.63 -7.59
N GLN A 21 15.90 2.62 -6.72
CA GLN A 21 16.33 1.27 -7.07
C GLN A 21 15.22 0.46 -7.73
N GLU A 22 14.05 0.39 -7.10
CA GLU A 22 12.95 -0.48 -7.54
C GLU A 22 12.02 0.20 -8.55
N LEU A 23 11.75 1.49 -8.36
CA LEU A 23 10.83 2.25 -9.22
C LEU A 23 11.54 3.03 -10.33
N ARG A 24 12.87 2.89 -10.44
CA ARG A 24 13.71 3.56 -11.47
C ARG A 24 13.38 5.06 -11.61
N ALA A 25 13.17 5.75 -10.49
CA ALA A 25 12.70 7.13 -10.51
C ALA A 25 13.68 8.15 -11.09
N ARG A 26 14.95 7.77 -11.31
CA ARG A 26 15.94 8.62 -12.00
C ARG A 26 15.70 8.53 -13.51
N PRO A 27 15.11 9.56 -14.15
CA PRO A 27 14.89 9.54 -15.59
C PRO A 27 16.24 9.76 -16.26
N VAL A 28 16.81 8.74 -16.90
CA VAL A 28 18.15 8.86 -17.55
C VAL A 28 18.06 9.60 -18.89
N TYR A 29 16.88 9.65 -19.53
CA TYR A 29 16.72 10.13 -20.91
C TYR A 29 15.55 11.12 -21.12
N LEU A 30 15.09 11.78 -20.05
CA LEU A 30 13.92 12.66 -20.10
C LEU A 30 14.31 14.11 -19.71
N SER A 31 14.28 15.01 -20.70
CA SER A 31 14.61 16.44 -20.50
C SER A 31 13.39 17.34 -20.35
N ARG A 32 12.20 16.89 -20.77
CA ARG A 32 10.96 17.67 -20.68
C ARG A 32 10.39 17.64 -19.26
N SER A 33 10.15 18.83 -18.69
CA SER A 33 9.57 19.06 -17.36
C SER A 33 8.31 18.23 -17.11
N ASP A 34 7.37 18.22 -18.06
CA ASP A 34 6.08 17.56 -17.91
C ASP A 34 6.22 16.05 -17.69
N ARG A 35 7.16 15.44 -18.41
CA ARG A 35 7.41 13.99 -18.34
C ARG A 35 8.16 13.61 -17.07
N ILE A 36 9.04 14.50 -16.57
CA ILE A 36 9.72 14.33 -15.28
C ILE A 36 8.68 14.37 -14.15
N GLN A 37 7.76 15.34 -14.19
CA GLN A 37 6.70 15.46 -13.20
C GLN A 37 5.77 14.24 -13.22
N ALA A 38 5.34 13.79 -14.42
CA ALA A 38 4.50 12.60 -14.54
C ALA A 38 5.18 11.32 -14.03
N HIS A 39 6.46 11.10 -14.36
CA HIS A 39 7.20 9.94 -13.86
C HIS A 39 7.35 9.99 -12.34
N PHE A 40 7.70 11.15 -11.80
CA PHE A 40 7.85 11.35 -10.38
C PHE A 40 6.54 11.10 -9.61
N THR A 41 5.41 11.60 -10.11
CA THR A 41 4.10 11.39 -9.46
C THR A 41 3.69 9.93 -9.49
N ILE A 42 3.94 9.20 -10.57
CA ILE A 42 3.67 7.76 -10.67
C ILE A 42 4.56 6.96 -9.69
N CYS A 43 5.86 7.26 -9.64
CA CYS A 43 6.77 6.63 -8.67
C CYS A 43 6.36 6.94 -7.22
N PHE A 44 5.95 8.17 -6.94
CA PHE A 44 5.48 8.57 -5.61
C PHE A 44 4.18 7.84 -5.23
N LEU A 45 3.23 7.72 -6.16
CA LEU A 45 1.99 6.97 -5.96
C LEU A 45 2.27 5.48 -5.70
N ALA A 46 3.18 4.87 -6.47
CA ALA A 46 3.58 3.48 -6.27
C ALA A 46 4.22 3.27 -4.89
N LEU A 47 5.08 4.19 -4.44
CA LEU A 47 5.66 4.17 -3.10
C LEU A 47 4.59 4.32 -2.01
N MET A 48 3.61 5.20 -2.21
CA MET A 48 2.51 5.36 -1.26
C MET A 48 1.71 4.06 -1.12
N ILE A 49 1.41 3.38 -2.24
CA ILE A 49 0.73 2.08 -2.21
C ILE A 49 1.59 1.03 -1.47
N TYR A 50 2.89 0.98 -1.74
CA TYR A 50 3.82 0.10 -1.03
C TYR A 50 3.78 0.32 0.50
N ARG A 51 3.87 1.57 0.97
CA ARG A 51 3.84 1.89 2.41
C ARG A 51 2.51 1.53 3.05
N LEU A 52 1.40 1.66 2.32
CA LEU A 52 0.10 1.20 2.79
C LEU A 52 0.07 -0.32 2.94
N LEU A 53 0.61 -1.06 1.97
CA LEU A 53 0.71 -2.52 2.04
C LEU A 53 1.58 -2.99 3.20
N GLU A 54 2.77 -2.42 3.35
CA GLU A 54 3.72 -2.70 4.44
C GLU A 54 3.05 -2.54 5.82
N LYS A 55 2.27 -1.47 5.99
CA LYS A 55 1.51 -1.20 7.21
C LYS A 55 0.36 -2.19 7.47
N GLN A 56 -0.22 -2.79 6.42
CA GLN A 56 -1.26 -3.82 6.58
C GLN A 56 -0.66 -5.18 6.95
N ILE A 57 0.56 -5.45 6.51
CA ILE A 57 1.26 -6.74 6.68
C ILE A 57 2.09 -6.77 7.99
N GLY A 58 2.38 -5.60 8.57
CA GLY A 58 3.01 -5.49 9.90
C GLY A 58 4.50 -5.16 9.88
N GLU A 59 5.01 -4.53 8.81
CA GLU A 59 6.39 -4.01 8.70
C GLU A 59 7.52 -5.06 8.84
N THR A 60 7.22 -6.36 8.76
CA THR A 60 8.23 -7.43 8.91
C THR A 60 8.96 -7.82 7.62
N VAL A 61 8.54 -7.28 6.46
CA VAL A 61 8.97 -7.75 5.13
C VAL A 61 9.82 -6.68 4.46
N THR A 62 10.93 -7.07 3.83
CA THR A 62 11.75 -6.12 3.06
C THR A 62 11.08 -5.74 1.73
N CYS A 63 11.36 -4.51 1.28
CA CYS A 63 10.75 -3.97 0.06
C CYS A 63 11.01 -4.83 -1.18
N SER A 64 12.24 -5.31 -1.35
CA SER A 64 12.64 -6.16 -2.47
C SER A 64 11.86 -7.47 -2.49
N GLU A 65 11.77 -8.16 -1.34
CA GLU A 65 11.04 -9.42 -1.22
C GLU A 65 9.54 -9.24 -1.49
N LEU A 66 8.95 -8.16 -0.98
CA LEU A 66 7.54 -7.85 -1.20
C LEU A 66 7.25 -7.55 -2.69
N ILE A 67 8.12 -6.81 -3.35
CA ILE A 67 7.97 -6.52 -4.79
C ILE A 67 8.18 -7.79 -5.62
N GLN A 68 9.16 -8.63 -5.29
CA GLN A 68 9.41 -9.89 -5.99
C GLN A 68 8.25 -10.88 -5.84
N THR A 69 7.74 -11.03 -4.62
CA THR A 69 6.56 -11.87 -4.37
C THR A 69 5.35 -11.38 -5.14
N LEU A 70 5.04 -10.08 -5.11
CA LEU A 70 3.95 -9.50 -5.89
C LEU A 70 4.14 -9.64 -7.41
N ARG A 71 5.37 -9.53 -7.93
CA ARG A 71 5.67 -9.76 -9.36
C ARG A 71 5.44 -11.21 -9.78
N ASN A 72 5.71 -12.16 -8.88
CA ASN A 72 5.51 -13.58 -9.10
C ASN A 72 4.07 -14.04 -8.81
N TYR A 73 3.28 -13.20 -8.14
CA TYR A 73 1.90 -13.44 -7.78
C TYR A 73 0.97 -13.39 -9.01
N LYS A 74 1.02 -14.44 -9.82
CA LYS A 74 0.27 -14.56 -11.07
C LYS A 74 -0.81 -15.61 -10.99
N PHE A 75 -1.93 -15.33 -11.64
CA PHE A 75 -3.03 -16.27 -11.84
C PHE A 75 -3.18 -16.58 -13.33
N LYS A 76 -3.38 -17.86 -13.66
CA LYS A 76 -3.78 -18.29 -15.00
C LYS A 76 -5.30 -18.43 -15.03
N HIS A 77 -5.94 -17.80 -16.02
CA HIS A 77 -7.35 -18.01 -16.27
C HIS A 77 -7.53 -19.32 -17.04
N LEU A 78 -8.37 -20.21 -16.52
CA LEU A 78 -8.81 -21.45 -17.15
C LEU A 78 -10.27 -21.29 -17.53
N TYR A 79 -10.53 -21.27 -18.84
CA TYR A 79 -11.86 -21.07 -19.38
C TYR A 79 -12.83 -22.16 -18.86
N GLY A 80 -13.90 -21.74 -18.19
CA GLY A 80 -14.95 -22.64 -17.66
C GLY A 80 -14.74 -23.19 -16.25
N VAL A 81 -13.54 -23.06 -15.66
CA VAL A 81 -13.25 -23.60 -14.31
C VAL A 81 -12.90 -22.49 -13.31
N GLY A 82 -12.14 -21.48 -13.73
CA GLY A 82 -11.78 -20.33 -12.89
C GLY A 82 -10.32 -19.92 -13.00
N TYR A 83 -9.74 -19.39 -11.92
CA TYR A 83 -8.35 -18.92 -11.88
C TYR A 83 -7.46 -19.88 -11.07
N LEU A 84 -6.32 -20.26 -11.64
CA LEU A 84 -5.30 -21.07 -10.99
C LEU A 84 -4.12 -20.21 -10.53
N PRO A 85 -3.74 -20.23 -9.24
CA PRO A 85 -2.50 -19.60 -8.79
C PRO A 85 -1.28 -20.31 -9.40
N THR A 86 -0.34 -19.56 -9.96
CA THR A 86 0.96 -20.10 -10.46
C THR A 86 2.13 -19.69 -9.58
N TYR A 87 1.86 -19.15 -8.38
CA TYR A 87 2.88 -18.70 -7.44
C TYR A 87 3.16 -19.76 -6.37
N THR A 88 4.34 -19.68 -5.75
CA THR A 88 4.71 -20.51 -4.60
C THR A 88 4.26 -19.87 -3.30
N ARG A 89 3.72 -20.68 -2.39
CA ARG A 89 3.33 -20.23 -1.06
C ARG A 89 4.57 -19.90 -0.23
N THR A 90 4.60 -18.71 0.36
CA THR A 90 5.66 -18.22 1.24
C THR A 90 5.05 -17.57 2.49
N THR A 91 5.88 -17.27 3.48
CA THR A 91 5.44 -16.54 4.68
C THR A 91 4.79 -15.20 4.36
N ILE A 92 5.26 -14.52 3.30
CA ILE A 92 4.72 -13.24 2.83
C ILE A 92 3.33 -13.42 2.22
N THR A 93 3.10 -14.48 1.43
CA THR A 93 1.78 -14.75 0.85
C THR A 93 0.75 -15.08 1.92
N ASP A 94 1.16 -15.79 2.97
CA ASP A 94 0.27 -16.13 4.09
C ASP A 94 -0.14 -14.88 4.87
N GLN A 95 0.80 -13.97 5.13
CA GLN A 95 0.51 -12.69 5.75
C GLN A 95 -0.42 -11.82 4.87
N LEU A 96 -0.22 -11.84 3.55
CA LEU A 96 -1.11 -11.17 2.60
C LEU A 96 -2.53 -11.77 2.66
N HIS A 97 -2.66 -13.09 2.64
CA HIS A 97 -3.96 -13.77 2.73
C HIS A 97 -4.67 -13.47 4.05
N GLN A 98 -3.93 -13.42 5.15
CA GLN A 98 -4.47 -13.04 6.46
C GLN A 98 -4.92 -11.58 6.49
N ALA A 99 -4.12 -10.65 5.96
CA ALA A 99 -4.44 -9.22 5.95
C ALA A 99 -5.65 -8.90 5.06
N PHE A 100 -5.78 -9.58 3.92
CA PHE A 100 -6.86 -9.30 2.97
C PHE A 100 -8.07 -10.24 3.07
N GLY A 101 -7.97 -11.31 3.87
CA GLY A 101 -9.06 -12.25 4.13
C GLY A 101 -9.45 -13.09 2.91
N PHE A 102 -8.50 -13.37 2.00
CA PHE A 102 -8.71 -14.31 0.89
C PHE A 102 -7.64 -15.39 0.92
N GLN A 103 -8.04 -16.66 0.82
CA GLN A 103 -7.14 -17.79 0.67
C GLN A 103 -7.24 -18.26 -0.78
N THR A 104 -6.22 -17.97 -1.57
CA THR A 104 -6.18 -18.33 -3.00
C THR A 104 -5.44 -19.64 -3.27
N ASP A 105 -4.97 -20.33 -2.23
CA ASP A 105 -4.00 -21.44 -2.33
C ASP A 105 -4.60 -22.80 -2.66
N PHE A 106 -5.84 -23.05 -2.26
CA PHE A 106 -6.39 -24.42 -2.25
C PHE A 106 -7.42 -24.71 -3.35
N GLU A 107 -7.96 -23.69 -4.02
CA GLU A 107 -9.04 -23.88 -4.99
C GLU A 107 -8.87 -23.06 -6.26
N ILE A 108 -9.32 -23.63 -7.38
CA ILE A 108 -9.56 -22.89 -8.60
C ILE A 108 -10.62 -21.83 -8.29
N ILE A 109 -10.21 -20.56 -8.30
CA ILE A 109 -11.12 -19.48 -7.91
C ILE A 109 -12.13 -19.30 -9.04
N SER A 110 -13.37 -19.70 -8.79
CA SER A 110 -14.45 -19.49 -9.76
C SER A 110 -14.57 -18.01 -10.14
N GLU A 111 -14.98 -17.73 -11.38
CA GLU A 111 -15.14 -16.35 -11.85
C GLU A 111 -16.10 -15.53 -10.99
N LYS A 112 -17.09 -16.18 -10.38
CA LYS A 112 -18.04 -15.57 -9.44
C LYS A 112 -17.35 -15.14 -8.14
N ASN A 113 -16.51 -15.99 -7.58
CA ASN A 113 -15.76 -15.67 -6.36
C ASN A 113 -14.73 -14.57 -6.62
N MET A 114 -14.03 -14.60 -7.77
CA MET A 114 -13.10 -13.54 -8.16
C MET A 114 -13.79 -12.16 -8.24
N LYS A 115 -14.97 -12.09 -8.88
CA LYS A 115 -15.78 -10.85 -8.94
C LYS A 115 -16.27 -10.42 -7.55
N LYS A 116 -16.63 -11.36 -6.68
CA LYS A 116 -17.06 -11.08 -5.30
C LYS A 116 -15.92 -10.52 -4.45
N PHE A 117 -14.70 -11.06 -4.57
CA PHE A 117 -13.51 -10.55 -3.89
C PHE A 117 -13.21 -9.11 -4.31
N LEU A 118 -13.22 -8.82 -5.61
CA LEU A 118 -13.02 -7.45 -6.12
C LEU A 118 -14.08 -6.48 -5.57
N LYS A 119 -15.36 -6.88 -5.57
CA LYS A 119 -16.46 -6.03 -5.09
C LYS A 119 -16.38 -5.76 -3.58
N ASN A 120 -16.08 -6.79 -2.78
CA ASN A 120 -15.96 -6.65 -1.32
C ASN A 120 -14.80 -5.72 -0.93
N GLN A 121 -13.65 -5.83 -1.60
CA GLN A 121 -12.49 -4.99 -1.28
C GLN A 121 -12.74 -3.49 -1.59
N ILE A 122 -13.54 -3.17 -2.61
CA ILE A 122 -13.94 -1.78 -2.92
C ILE A 122 -14.88 -1.21 -1.84
N SER A 123 -15.77 -2.05 -1.29
CA SER A 123 -16.71 -1.66 -0.22
C SER A 123 -16.02 -1.47 1.14
N ILE A 124 -14.99 -2.27 1.44
CA ILE A 124 -14.23 -2.17 2.70
C ILE A 124 -13.33 -0.92 2.70
N LYS A 125 -12.73 -0.57 1.55
CA LYS A 125 -11.89 0.64 1.44
C LYS A 125 -12.69 1.92 1.61
N SER A 126 -13.88 2.02 1.02
CA SER A 126 -14.75 3.19 1.13
C SER A 126 -15.22 3.41 2.58
N THR A 127 -15.53 2.34 3.31
CA THR A 127 -15.96 2.42 4.73
C THR A 127 -14.80 2.70 5.70
N HIS A 128 -13.63 2.08 5.51
CA HIS A 128 -12.47 2.30 6.39
C HIS A 128 -11.80 3.67 6.17
N PHE A 129 -11.81 4.17 4.92
CA PHE A 129 -11.37 5.53 4.59
C PHE A 129 -12.30 6.58 5.23
N PHE A 130 -13.62 6.44 5.10
CA PHE A 130 -14.59 7.33 5.76
C PHE A 130 -14.47 7.31 7.28
N LYS A 131 -14.24 6.13 7.89
CA LYS A 131 -14.09 6.00 9.35
C LYS A 131 -12.83 6.71 9.85
N ARG A 132 -11.71 6.58 9.13
CA ARG A 132 -10.45 7.26 9.47
C ARG A 132 -10.55 8.77 9.29
N GLU A 133 -11.19 9.24 8.22
CA GLU A 133 -11.41 10.68 7.98
C GLU A 133 -12.32 11.30 9.06
N LYS A 134 -13.36 10.57 9.50
CA LYS A 134 -14.28 11.05 10.56
C LYS A 134 -13.59 11.12 11.93
N GLU A 135 -12.73 10.17 12.25
CA GLU A 135 -11.93 10.18 13.49
C GLU A 135 -10.83 11.26 13.46
N LEU A 136 -10.14 11.45 12.31
CA LEU A 136 -9.19 12.56 12.12
C LEU A 136 -9.88 13.92 12.22
N ARG A 137 -11.03 14.11 11.58
CA ARG A 137 -11.83 15.34 11.69
C ARG A 137 -12.28 15.60 13.12
N LYS A 138 -12.72 14.58 13.86
CA LYS A 138 -13.03 14.70 15.30
C LYS A 138 -11.82 15.11 16.13
N ALA A 139 -10.67 14.47 15.90
CA ALA A 139 -9.43 14.77 16.61
C ALA A 139 -8.95 16.21 16.35
N VAL A 140 -9.05 16.68 15.10
CA VAL A 140 -8.73 18.06 14.72
C VAL A 140 -9.71 19.05 15.37
N ILE A 141 -11.02 18.79 15.33
CA ILE A 141 -12.02 19.65 15.97
C ILE A 141 -11.83 19.71 17.49
N ALA A 142 -11.50 18.58 18.12
CA ALA A 142 -11.18 18.52 19.55
C ALA A 142 -9.93 19.33 19.90
N ALA A 143 -8.87 19.24 19.08
CA ALA A 143 -7.65 20.02 19.24
C ALA A 143 -7.89 21.53 19.08
N PHE A 144 -8.76 21.94 18.14
CA PHE A 144 -9.12 23.35 17.94
C PHE A 144 -10.11 23.90 18.98
N ARG A 145 -10.94 23.06 19.61
CA ARG A 145 -11.79 23.49 20.73
C ARG A 145 -10.99 23.76 22.01
N GLY A 146 -9.86 23.09 22.21
CA GLY A 146 -8.97 23.32 23.35
C GLY A 146 -8.20 24.65 23.30
N SER A 147 -7.95 25.21 22.11
CA SER A 147 -7.20 26.47 21.95
C SER A 147 -8.06 27.74 22.03
N LEU A 148 -9.40 27.62 22.04
CA LEU A 148 -10.34 28.74 22.13
C LEU A 148 -10.84 29.03 23.55
N PHE A 149 -10.49 28.21 24.56
CA PHE A 149 -10.90 28.41 25.96
C PHE A 149 -9.84 29.06 26.86
N SER A 150 -8.67 29.45 26.33
CA SER A 150 -7.59 30.10 27.10
C SER A 150 -7.41 31.60 26.80
N LYS A 151 -8.42 32.25 26.18
CA LYS A 151 -8.38 33.69 25.89
C LYS A 151 -9.62 34.48 26.34
N ASN A 152 -10.37 33.98 27.32
CA ASN A 152 -11.45 34.74 27.98
C ASN A 152 -11.49 34.48 29.49
N CYS A 153 -10.35 34.66 30.17
CA CYS A 153 -10.24 35.04 31.58
C CYS A 153 -8.91 35.74 31.78
#